data_AF-A0A831LV76-F1
#
_entry.id   AF-A0A831LV76-F1
#
_cell.length_a   1.000
_cell.length_b   1.000
_cell.length_c   1.000
_cell.angle_alpha   90.00
_cell.angle_beta   90.00
_cell.angle_gamma   90.00
#
_symmetry.space_group_name_H-M   'P 1'
#
loop_
_entity.id
_entity.type
_entity.pdbx_description
1 polymer ?
#
loop_
_entity_poly.entity_id
_entity_poly.type
_entity_poly.pdbx_seq_one_letter_code
_entity_poly.pdbx_strand_id
1 'polypeptide(L)'
;MDDLGLIVQRNCDGGDTAQREGMYWFGTWVWRHDLGLGAFGKPRGITLERVLNHLEVGQTGQFRRHPTQTQDGLNLPEKTSRDQLIPLIAAMGVHGDHARLDRLRDKISKNFYFVNKDFLLFFDEYIKRALNRELQVNGEIDRFLLDGAVTLRLNELGKKEDMDDVGDDLNLIMQLALAALPGRRGEKVKAIRARYSHDRPKNYGVYLSSYRKAFPGDLTASKELMVSRIDQGIKNAGWKPDCPNVLGALKWYFREESGGGPGMVALYKPIIEKYFAAPIATA
;
A
#
# COMPACT_ATOMS: atom_id res chain seq x y z
N MET A 1 -15.64 5.01 -8.66
CA MET A 1 -14.82 4.86 -9.87
C MET A 1 -15.11 6.04 -10.76
N ASP A 2 -14.16 6.47 -11.56
CA ASP A 2 -14.36 7.54 -12.56
C ASP A 2 -14.91 6.98 -13.88
N ASP A 3 -15.04 7.84 -14.90
CA ASP A 3 -15.55 7.49 -16.23
C ASP A 3 -14.63 6.53 -17.00
N LEU A 4 -13.36 6.43 -16.61
CA LEU A 4 -12.41 5.46 -17.16
C LEU A 4 -12.48 4.11 -16.42
N GLY A 5 -13.36 4.00 -15.43
CA GLY A 5 -13.49 2.83 -14.58
C GLY A 5 -12.37 2.70 -13.54
N LEU A 6 -11.57 3.74 -13.33
CA LEU A 6 -10.44 3.76 -12.40
C LEU A 6 -10.88 4.06 -10.95
N ILE A 7 -10.12 3.58 -9.98
CA ILE A 7 -10.36 3.77 -8.55
C ILE A 7 -9.81 5.14 -8.11
N VAL A 8 -10.70 6.12 -8.03
CA VAL A 8 -10.43 7.46 -7.51
C VAL A 8 -10.92 7.64 -6.07
N GLN A 9 -10.37 8.63 -5.36
CA GLN A 9 -10.95 9.12 -4.10
C GLN A 9 -12.35 9.70 -4.33
N ARG A 10 -13.18 9.80 -3.28
CA ARG A 10 -14.57 10.33 -3.40
C ARG A 10 -14.63 11.75 -3.96
N ASN A 11 -13.62 12.58 -3.72
CA ASN A 11 -13.50 13.93 -4.28
C ASN A 11 -13.10 13.94 -5.77
N CYS A 12 -12.86 12.76 -6.36
CA CYS A 12 -12.44 12.56 -7.74
C CYS A 12 -11.15 13.31 -8.15
N ASP A 13 -10.29 13.69 -7.19
CA ASP A 13 -9.06 14.42 -7.54
C ASP A 13 -8.08 13.57 -8.34
N GLY A 14 -8.21 12.23 -8.32
CA GLY A 14 -7.37 11.30 -9.06
C GLY A 14 -5.97 11.11 -8.46
N GLY A 15 -5.63 11.81 -7.38
CA GLY A 15 -4.26 11.96 -6.87
C GLY A 15 -3.57 10.66 -6.50
N ASP A 16 -4.32 9.66 -6.05
CA ASP A 16 -3.80 8.35 -5.61
C ASP A 16 -4.26 7.19 -6.51
N THR A 17 -4.77 7.48 -7.72
CA THR A 17 -5.42 6.45 -8.54
C THR A 17 -4.46 5.32 -8.90
N ALA A 18 -3.25 5.63 -9.36
CA ALA A 18 -2.22 4.63 -9.64
C ALA A 18 -1.91 3.74 -8.42
N GLN A 19 -1.80 4.34 -7.22
CA GLN A 19 -1.57 3.59 -5.98
C GLN A 19 -2.75 2.64 -5.68
N ARG A 20 -3.98 3.17 -5.75
CA ARG A 20 -5.22 2.42 -5.46
C ARG A 20 -5.46 1.29 -6.45
N GLU A 21 -5.20 1.52 -7.72
CA GLU A 21 -5.26 0.49 -8.76
C GLU A 21 -4.24 -0.61 -8.50
N GLY A 22 -2.97 -0.26 -8.28
CA GLY A 22 -1.94 -1.26 -7.98
C GLY A 22 -2.28 -2.07 -6.73
N MET A 23 -2.78 -1.44 -5.66
CA MET A 23 -3.21 -2.14 -4.46
C MET A 23 -4.40 -3.06 -4.73
N TYR A 24 -5.42 -2.60 -5.46
CA TYR A 24 -6.58 -3.43 -5.79
C TYR A 24 -6.17 -4.66 -6.60
N TRP A 25 -5.41 -4.49 -7.68
CA TRP A 25 -5.05 -5.58 -8.58
C TRP A 25 -4.07 -6.57 -7.96
N PHE A 26 -3.13 -6.09 -7.13
CA PHE A 26 -2.31 -6.98 -6.31
C PHE A 26 -3.14 -7.73 -5.27
N GLY A 27 -3.93 -7.01 -4.46
CA GLY A 27 -4.70 -7.60 -3.38
C GLY A 27 -5.71 -8.64 -3.86
N THR A 28 -6.41 -8.38 -4.97
CA THR A 28 -7.37 -9.33 -5.57
C THR A 28 -6.68 -10.57 -6.13
N TRP A 29 -5.46 -10.43 -6.65
CA TRP A 29 -4.66 -11.58 -7.05
C TRP A 29 -4.30 -12.45 -5.83
N VAL A 30 -3.77 -11.84 -4.76
CA VAL A 30 -3.41 -12.56 -3.53
C VAL A 30 -4.64 -13.23 -2.91
N TRP A 31 -5.76 -12.51 -2.82
CA TRP A 31 -7.05 -13.01 -2.35
C TRP A 31 -7.47 -14.29 -3.08
N ARG A 32 -7.39 -14.28 -4.41
CA ARG A 32 -7.86 -15.40 -5.24
C ARG A 32 -6.85 -16.55 -5.26
N HIS A 33 -5.59 -16.26 -5.52
CA HIS A 33 -4.59 -17.26 -5.91
C HIS A 33 -3.78 -17.79 -4.75
N ASP A 34 -3.51 -16.95 -3.74
CA ASP A 34 -2.70 -17.37 -2.59
C ASP A 34 -3.56 -17.67 -1.34
N LEU A 35 -4.67 -16.96 -1.15
CA LEU A 35 -5.60 -17.22 -0.06
C LEU A 35 -6.74 -18.17 -0.43
N GLY A 36 -6.99 -18.40 -1.73
CA GLY A 36 -8.06 -19.30 -2.19
C GLY A 36 -9.48 -18.80 -1.91
N LEU A 37 -9.68 -17.50 -1.68
CA LEU A 37 -10.95 -16.92 -1.22
C LEU A 37 -11.92 -16.57 -2.36
N GLY A 38 -11.72 -17.13 -3.56
CA GLY A 38 -12.59 -16.88 -4.72
C GLY A 38 -12.48 -15.45 -5.27
N ALA A 39 -13.61 -14.88 -5.72
CA ALA A 39 -13.67 -13.52 -6.25
C ALA A 39 -13.93 -12.50 -5.12
N PHE A 40 -13.18 -11.40 -5.10
CA PHE A 40 -13.41 -10.31 -4.16
C PHE A 40 -14.42 -9.30 -4.73
N GLY A 41 -15.55 -9.13 -4.05
CA GLY A 41 -16.58 -8.16 -4.41
C GLY A 41 -17.18 -8.42 -5.79
N LYS A 42 -17.80 -7.37 -6.37
CA LYS A 42 -18.36 -7.44 -7.73
C LYS A 42 -17.24 -7.35 -8.78
N PRO A 43 -17.29 -8.16 -9.85
CA PRO A 43 -16.35 -8.03 -10.96
C PRO A 43 -16.33 -6.60 -11.51
N ARG A 44 -15.12 -6.11 -11.83
CA ARG A 44 -14.95 -4.81 -12.50
C ARG A 44 -15.19 -4.97 -13.99
N GLY A 45 -15.78 -3.94 -14.61
CA GLY A 45 -15.91 -3.84 -16.07
C GLY A 45 -14.62 -3.48 -16.81
N ILE A 46 -13.48 -3.48 -16.11
CA ILE A 46 -12.15 -3.14 -16.64
C ILE A 46 -11.13 -4.17 -16.18
N THR A 47 -10.20 -4.52 -17.08
CA THR A 47 -9.07 -5.42 -16.83
C THR A 47 -7.83 -4.65 -16.34
N LEU A 48 -6.90 -5.32 -15.65
CA LEU A 48 -5.60 -4.73 -15.30
C LEU A 48 -4.86 -4.15 -16.52
N GLU A 49 -4.83 -4.85 -17.65
CA GLU A 49 -4.16 -4.37 -18.86
C GLU A 49 -4.68 -3.00 -19.29
N ARG A 50 -6.00 -2.85 -19.39
CA ARG A 50 -6.65 -1.57 -19.72
C ARG A 50 -6.37 -0.48 -18.67
N VAL A 51 -6.36 -0.83 -17.38
CA VAL A 51 -5.95 0.10 -16.31
C VAL A 51 -4.51 0.59 -16.55
N LEU A 52 -3.57 -0.33 -16.79
CA LEU A 52 -2.17 0.01 -17.04
C LEU A 52 -2.01 0.81 -18.34
N ASN A 53 -2.81 0.55 -19.37
CA ASN A 53 -2.81 1.35 -20.61
C ASN A 53 -3.29 2.79 -20.39
N HIS A 54 -4.19 3.04 -19.43
CA HIS A 54 -4.55 4.40 -19.04
C HIS A 54 -3.41 5.10 -18.27
N LEU A 55 -2.72 4.36 -17.40
CA LEU A 55 -1.69 4.92 -16.52
C LEU A 55 -0.30 5.03 -17.17
N GLU A 56 0.04 4.18 -18.13
CA GLU A 56 1.32 4.21 -18.85
C GLU A 56 1.23 5.12 -20.08
N VAL A 57 2.13 6.10 -20.16
CA VAL A 57 2.21 7.03 -21.30
C VAL A 57 2.89 6.31 -22.47
N GLY A 58 2.10 6.08 -23.53
CA GLY A 58 2.59 5.60 -24.83
C GLY A 58 3.34 4.26 -24.78
N GLN A 59 3.03 3.41 -23.80
CA GLN A 59 3.76 2.17 -23.54
C GLN A 59 5.27 2.35 -23.36
N THR A 60 5.69 3.49 -22.79
CA THR A 60 7.12 3.85 -22.68
C THR A 60 7.77 3.39 -21.37
N GLY A 61 7.03 2.77 -20.46
CA GLY A 61 7.46 2.53 -19.07
C GLY A 61 7.28 3.73 -18.14
N GLN A 62 6.78 4.86 -18.65
CA GLN A 62 6.48 6.05 -17.85
C GLN A 62 5.01 6.06 -17.43
N PHE A 63 4.77 5.96 -16.14
CA PHE A 63 3.45 6.05 -15.52
C PHE A 63 3.14 7.45 -15.02
N ARG A 64 1.84 7.79 -14.98
CA ARG A 64 1.24 8.98 -14.38
C ARG A 64 0.33 8.63 -13.21
N ARG A 65 0.03 9.62 -12.36
CA ARG A 65 -0.92 9.52 -11.24
C ARG A 65 -2.32 9.14 -11.69
N HIS A 66 -2.80 9.87 -12.69
CA HIS A 66 -4.11 9.74 -13.33
C HIS A 66 -4.07 10.37 -14.73
N PRO A 67 -4.73 9.81 -15.75
CA PRO A 67 -4.71 10.38 -17.11
C PRO A 67 -5.40 11.74 -17.24
N THR A 68 -6.43 12.03 -16.43
CA THR A 68 -7.27 13.23 -16.58
C THR A 68 -7.00 14.32 -15.54
N GLN A 69 -6.08 14.10 -14.60
CA GLN A 69 -5.74 15.08 -13.56
C GLN A 69 -4.81 16.17 -14.10
N THR A 70 -5.32 17.05 -14.96
CA THR A 70 -4.51 18.02 -15.71
C THR A 70 -4.05 19.23 -14.90
N GLN A 71 -4.67 19.48 -13.74
CA GLN A 71 -4.29 20.57 -12.83
C GLN A 71 -2.80 20.49 -12.50
N ASP A 72 -2.07 21.60 -12.68
CA ASP A 72 -0.63 21.74 -12.40
C ASP A 72 0.26 20.64 -13.05
N GLY A 73 -0.22 20.04 -14.13
CA GLY A 73 0.46 18.95 -14.82
C GLY A 73 0.51 17.65 -14.01
N LEU A 74 -0.41 17.42 -13.07
CA LEU A 74 -0.43 16.21 -12.22
C LEU A 74 -0.65 14.91 -13.01
N ASN A 75 -1.08 14.99 -14.27
CA ASN A 75 -1.18 13.87 -15.20
C ASN A 75 0.14 13.56 -15.94
N LEU A 76 1.19 14.33 -15.70
CA LEU A 76 2.49 14.14 -16.32
C LEU A 76 3.34 13.12 -15.54
N PRO A 77 4.14 12.27 -16.21
CA PRO A 77 4.93 11.23 -15.53
C PRO A 77 5.88 11.72 -14.44
N GLU A 78 6.44 12.91 -14.58
CA GLU A 78 7.35 13.52 -13.60
C GLU A 78 6.67 13.87 -12.26
N LYS A 79 5.34 13.88 -12.22
CA LYS A 79 4.55 14.07 -10.99
C LYS A 79 4.20 12.74 -10.31
N THR A 80 4.60 11.61 -10.89
CA THR A 80 4.38 10.29 -10.31
C THR A 80 5.37 10.03 -9.18
N SER A 81 4.84 9.68 -8.02
CA SER A 81 5.64 9.36 -6.84
C SER A 81 5.95 7.88 -6.74
N ARG A 82 6.91 7.55 -5.88
CA ARG A 82 7.18 6.17 -5.42
C ARG A 82 5.89 5.49 -4.96
N ASP A 83 5.03 6.20 -4.24
CA ASP A 83 3.84 5.63 -3.59
C ASP A 83 2.83 5.10 -4.61
N GLN A 84 2.87 5.63 -5.82
CA GLN A 84 2.06 5.18 -6.94
C GLN A 84 2.73 4.03 -7.70
N LEU A 85 4.05 4.03 -7.82
CA LEU A 85 4.80 3.00 -8.54
C LEU A 85 4.88 1.68 -7.77
N ILE A 86 5.07 1.71 -6.45
CA ILE A 86 5.26 0.50 -5.64
C ILE A 86 4.09 -0.49 -5.82
N PRO A 87 2.82 -0.08 -5.67
CA PRO A 87 1.72 -1.01 -5.84
C PRO A 87 1.53 -1.46 -7.29
N LEU A 88 1.82 -0.60 -8.28
CA LEU A 88 1.76 -0.99 -9.69
C LEU A 88 2.80 -2.05 -10.02
N ILE A 89 4.03 -1.93 -9.51
CA ILE A 89 5.08 -2.94 -9.67
C ILE A 89 4.62 -4.28 -9.08
N ALA A 90 4.05 -4.27 -7.88
CA ALA A 90 3.51 -5.48 -7.26
C ALA A 90 2.40 -6.13 -8.12
N ALA A 91 1.45 -5.33 -8.60
CA ALA A 91 0.36 -5.79 -9.46
C ALA A 91 0.89 -6.38 -10.78
N MET A 92 1.73 -5.65 -11.50
CA MET A 92 2.34 -6.15 -12.74
C MET A 92 3.10 -7.46 -12.51
N GLY A 93 3.80 -7.56 -11.37
CA GLY A 93 4.61 -8.73 -11.04
C GLY A 93 3.78 -9.99 -10.78
N VAL A 94 2.63 -9.88 -10.10
CA VAL A 94 1.78 -11.05 -9.84
C VAL A 94 0.91 -11.44 -11.02
N HIS A 95 0.60 -10.48 -11.91
CA HIS A 95 -0.15 -10.71 -13.15
C HIS A 95 0.73 -11.05 -14.36
N GLY A 96 2.06 -11.12 -14.20
CA GLY A 96 2.98 -11.56 -15.25
C GLY A 96 3.26 -10.52 -16.35
N ASP A 97 3.02 -9.24 -16.10
CA ASP A 97 3.27 -8.16 -17.06
C ASP A 97 4.75 -7.74 -17.08
N HIS A 98 5.59 -8.69 -17.46
CA HIS A 98 7.05 -8.55 -17.39
C HIS A 98 7.58 -7.50 -18.37
N ALA A 99 6.98 -7.40 -19.56
CA ALA A 99 7.40 -6.44 -20.58
C ALA A 99 7.26 -4.99 -20.08
N ARG A 100 6.15 -4.69 -19.40
CA ARG A 100 5.91 -3.36 -18.82
C ARG A 100 6.82 -3.08 -17.63
N LEU A 101 7.09 -4.09 -16.79
CA LEU A 101 8.07 -3.98 -15.71
C LEU A 101 9.49 -3.70 -16.21
N ASP A 102 9.92 -4.38 -17.28
CA ASP A 102 11.25 -4.14 -17.87
C ASP A 102 11.36 -2.71 -18.45
N ARG A 103 10.31 -2.21 -19.12
CA ARG A 103 10.28 -0.79 -19.56
C ARG A 103 10.34 0.19 -18.40
N LEU A 104 9.58 -0.06 -17.32
CA LEU A 104 9.60 0.77 -16.12
C LEU A 104 10.99 0.80 -15.47
N ARG A 105 11.63 -0.37 -15.32
CA ARG A 105 13.00 -0.49 -14.82
C ARG A 105 13.94 0.40 -15.63
N ASP A 106 13.89 0.28 -16.95
CA ASP A 106 14.78 1.04 -17.85
C ASP A 106 14.56 2.56 -17.74
N LYS A 107 13.33 3.01 -17.41
CA LYS A 107 13.03 4.42 -17.14
C LYS A 107 13.52 4.90 -15.78
N ILE A 108 13.36 4.09 -14.74
CA ILE A 108 13.89 4.38 -13.40
C ILE A 108 15.42 4.50 -13.46
N SER A 109 16.12 3.54 -14.10
CA SER A 109 17.58 3.56 -14.23
C SER A 109 18.14 4.76 -15.01
N LYS A 110 17.31 5.40 -15.85
CA LYS A 110 17.66 6.62 -16.60
C LYS A 110 17.28 7.91 -15.86
N ASN A 111 16.88 7.83 -14.59
CA ASN A 111 16.46 8.96 -13.74
C ASN A 111 15.27 9.76 -14.30
N PHE A 112 14.38 9.13 -15.10
CA PHE A 112 13.13 9.78 -15.52
C PHE A 112 12.14 9.96 -14.37
N TYR A 113 12.35 9.24 -13.27
CA TYR A 113 11.74 9.50 -11.99
C TYR A 113 12.78 10.16 -11.09
N PHE A 114 12.41 11.27 -10.42
CA PHE A 114 13.25 11.90 -9.40
C PHE A 114 13.37 10.97 -8.18
N VAL A 115 14.28 10.01 -8.27
CA VAL A 115 14.51 8.94 -7.31
C VAL A 115 15.98 9.02 -6.89
N ASN A 116 16.25 9.14 -5.58
CA ASN A 116 17.63 9.18 -5.06
C ASN A 116 18.35 7.85 -5.39
N LYS A 117 19.70 7.84 -5.47
CA LYS A 117 20.52 6.64 -5.74
C LYS A 117 20.22 5.47 -4.80
N ASP A 118 20.02 5.73 -3.50
CA ASP A 118 19.62 4.69 -2.53
C ASP A 118 18.24 4.08 -2.87
N PHE A 119 17.36 4.89 -3.44
CA PHE A 119 16.06 4.43 -3.91
C PHE A 119 16.14 3.69 -5.26
N LEU A 120 17.13 3.94 -6.12
CA LEU A 120 17.30 3.19 -7.38
C LEU A 120 17.66 1.74 -7.12
N LEU A 121 18.60 1.48 -6.19
CA LEU A 121 18.96 0.13 -5.78
C LEU A 121 17.77 -0.60 -5.16
N PHE A 122 16.98 0.12 -4.35
CA PHE A 122 15.74 -0.38 -3.81
C PHE A 122 14.75 -0.81 -4.91
N PHE A 123 14.53 0.04 -5.93
CA PHE A 123 13.61 -0.29 -7.03
C PHE A 123 14.09 -1.46 -7.89
N ASP A 124 15.40 -1.62 -8.10
CA ASP A 124 15.94 -2.74 -8.89
C ASP A 124 15.66 -4.09 -8.21
N GLU A 125 16.00 -4.23 -6.93
CA GLU A 125 15.70 -5.46 -6.17
C GLU A 125 14.18 -5.68 -6.04
N TYR A 126 13.41 -4.61 -5.86
CA TYR A 126 11.95 -4.70 -5.80
C TYR A 126 11.33 -5.17 -7.14
N ILE A 127 11.81 -4.67 -8.27
CA ILE A 127 11.36 -5.09 -9.61
C ILE A 127 11.82 -6.53 -9.90
N LYS A 128 13.05 -6.91 -9.54
CA LYS A 128 13.49 -8.32 -9.64
C LYS A 128 12.58 -9.24 -8.84
N ARG A 129 12.21 -8.84 -7.61
CA ARG A 129 11.25 -9.58 -6.77
C ARG A 129 9.87 -9.64 -7.43
N ALA A 130 9.42 -8.54 -8.04
CA ALA A 130 8.17 -8.49 -8.78
C ALA A 130 8.15 -9.49 -9.95
N LEU A 131 9.26 -9.60 -10.67
CA LEU A 131 9.50 -10.49 -11.80
C LEU A 131 9.83 -11.94 -11.40
N ASN A 132 9.91 -12.24 -10.09
CA ASN A 132 10.40 -13.51 -9.58
C ASN A 132 11.77 -13.92 -10.15
N ARG A 133 12.65 -12.92 -10.37
CA ARG A 133 14.03 -13.11 -10.83
C ARG A 133 14.98 -13.31 -9.64
N GLU A 134 16.20 -13.73 -9.94
CA GLU A 134 17.24 -13.85 -8.93
C GLU A 134 17.58 -12.50 -8.30
N LEU A 135 17.50 -12.43 -6.97
CA LEU A 135 17.89 -11.27 -6.17
C LEU A 135 19.36 -11.35 -5.80
N GLN A 136 20.01 -10.18 -5.65
CA GLN A 136 21.43 -10.08 -5.38
C GLN A 136 21.84 -10.78 -4.07
N VAL A 137 23.00 -11.44 -4.11
CA VAL A 137 23.59 -12.14 -2.96
C VAL A 137 22.58 -13.11 -2.32
N ASN A 138 21.92 -13.91 -3.15
CA ASN A 138 20.84 -14.81 -2.72
C ASN A 138 19.77 -14.08 -1.87
N GLY A 139 19.51 -12.79 -2.14
CA GLY A 139 18.44 -11.99 -1.53
C GLY A 139 18.82 -11.38 -0.19
N GLU A 140 20.09 -11.41 0.19
CA GLU A 140 20.55 -10.69 1.39
C GLU A 140 20.45 -9.18 1.22
N ILE A 141 20.69 -8.65 0.01
CA ILE A 141 20.52 -7.21 -0.29
C ILE A 141 19.05 -6.82 -0.13
N ASP A 142 18.15 -7.59 -0.74
CA ASP A 142 16.70 -7.40 -0.62
C ASP A 142 16.21 -7.41 0.84
N ARG A 143 16.67 -8.41 1.61
CA ARG A 143 16.37 -8.53 3.04
C ARG A 143 16.87 -7.33 3.81
N PHE A 144 18.11 -6.90 3.58
CA PHE A 144 18.72 -5.74 4.25
C PHE A 144 17.96 -4.45 3.93
N LEU A 145 17.57 -4.23 2.68
CA LEU A 145 16.79 -3.06 2.26
C LEU A 145 15.42 -3.02 2.94
N LEU A 146 14.72 -4.16 3.01
CA LEU A 146 13.44 -4.26 3.70
C LEU A 146 13.58 -4.06 5.22
N ASP A 147 14.62 -4.63 5.82
CA ASP A 147 14.90 -4.47 7.25
C ASP A 147 15.21 -3.02 7.60
N GLY A 148 16.01 -2.35 6.76
CA GLY A 148 16.30 -0.93 6.85
C GLY A 148 15.04 -0.07 6.70
N ALA A 149 14.17 -0.38 5.74
CA ALA A 149 12.90 0.33 5.55
C ALA A 149 11.98 0.19 6.77
N VAL A 150 11.86 -1.01 7.36
CA VAL A 150 11.12 -1.23 8.61
C VAL A 150 11.74 -0.44 9.75
N THR A 151 13.06 -0.52 9.94
CA THR A 151 13.76 0.18 11.02
C THR A 151 13.59 1.70 10.90
N LEU A 152 13.75 2.27 9.70
CA LEU A 152 13.55 3.69 9.46
C LEU A 152 12.12 4.12 9.77
N ARG A 153 11.13 3.34 9.32
CA ARG A 153 9.71 3.65 9.57
C ARG A 153 9.37 3.59 11.05
N LEU A 154 9.81 2.56 11.76
CA LEU A 154 9.58 2.43 13.21
C LEU A 154 10.26 3.55 13.99
N ASN A 155 11.48 3.92 13.61
CA ASN A 155 12.20 5.04 14.23
C ASN A 155 11.52 6.39 13.97
N GLU A 156 10.98 6.61 12.78
CA GLU A 156 10.22 7.82 12.47
C GLU A 156 8.95 7.90 13.34
N LEU A 157 8.18 6.81 13.39
CA LEU A 157 6.97 6.72 14.20
C LEU A 157 7.24 6.82 15.70
N GLY A 158 8.40 6.34 16.17
CA GLY A 158 8.80 6.46 17.57
C GLY A 158 9.22 7.87 18.01
N LYS A 159 9.59 8.74 17.05
CA LYS A 159 9.96 10.14 17.32
C LYS A 159 8.78 11.10 17.33
N LYS A 160 7.67 10.71 16.70
CA LYS A 160 6.46 11.53 16.58
C LYS A 160 5.39 10.93 17.47
N GLU A 161 4.76 11.72 18.34
CA GLU A 161 3.48 11.34 18.96
C GLU A 161 2.30 11.50 17.98
N ASP A 162 2.55 11.32 16.68
CA ASP A 162 1.59 11.53 15.61
C ASP A 162 0.98 10.20 15.16
N MET A 163 -0.24 9.96 15.62
CA MET A 163 -1.03 8.79 15.24
C MET A 163 -1.68 8.92 13.83
N ASP A 164 -1.56 10.07 13.15
CA ASP A 164 -2.07 10.34 11.79
C ASP A 164 -1.10 9.84 10.71
N ASP A 165 0.20 9.74 11.02
CA ASP A 165 1.25 9.35 10.10
C ASP A 165 1.12 7.85 9.71
N VAL A 166 0.39 7.60 8.62
CA VAL A 166 0.12 6.25 8.09
C VAL A 166 0.43 6.07 6.60
N GLY A 167 0.76 7.15 5.88
CA GLY A 167 0.89 7.12 4.42
C GLY A 167 2.00 6.18 3.94
N ASP A 168 3.19 6.27 4.56
CA ASP A 168 4.34 5.43 4.21
C ASP A 168 4.16 3.96 4.60
N ASP A 169 3.24 3.64 5.52
CA ASP A 169 2.91 2.26 5.85
C ASP A 169 2.35 1.51 4.64
N LEU A 170 1.62 2.18 3.74
CA LEU A 170 1.06 1.52 2.55
C LEU A 170 2.16 0.96 1.66
N ASN A 171 3.22 1.73 1.44
CA ASN A 171 4.37 1.28 0.67
C ASN A 171 5.04 0.08 1.31
N LEU A 172 5.28 0.16 2.62
CA LEU A 172 5.98 -0.87 3.36
C LEU A 172 5.15 -2.17 3.40
N ILE A 173 3.85 -2.07 3.63
CA ILE A 173 2.90 -3.19 3.56
C ILE A 173 2.95 -3.85 2.19
N MET A 174 2.93 -3.07 1.10
CA MET A 174 2.99 -3.63 -0.26
C MET A 174 4.29 -4.37 -0.55
N GLN A 175 5.42 -3.80 -0.15
CA GLN A 175 6.72 -4.43 -0.35
C GLN A 175 6.86 -5.74 0.42
N LEU A 176 6.44 -5.72 1.70
CA LEU A 176 6.50 -6.86 2.59
C LEU A 176 5.51 -7.95 2.18
N ALA A 177 4.31 -7.59 1.73
CA ALA A 177 3.31 -8.54 1.22
C ALA A 177 3.80 -9.20 -0.08
N LEU A 178 4.39 -8.44 -1.01
CA LEU A 178 4.98 -9.02 -2.22
C LEU A 178 6.10 -10.01 -1.88
N ALA A 179 6.95 -9.67 -0.93
CA ALA A 179 8.03 -10.56 -0.47
C ALA A 179 7.51 -11.81 0.25
N ALA A 180 6.31 -11.76 0.83
CA ALA A 180 5.71 -12.91 1.52
C ALA A 180 5.18 -13.99 0.58
N LEU A 181 4.95 -13.67 -0.70
CA LEU A 181 4.38 -14.62 -1.65
C LEU A 181 5.30 -15.83 -1.90
N PRO A 182 4.74 -17.02 -2.20
CA PRO A 182 5.50 -18.19 -2.61
C PRO A 182 6.45 -17.87 -3.79
N GLY A 183 7.66 -18.44 -3.75
CA GLY A 183 8.71 -18.18 -4.74
C GLY A 183 9.47 -16.86 -4.53
N ARG A 184 8.93 -15.90 -3.77
CA ARG A 184 9.51 -14.56 -3.58
C ARG A 184 10.31 -14.42 -2.27
N ARG A 185 10.82 -15.54 -1.76
CA ARG A 185 11.72 -15.66 -0.58
C ARG A 185 11.07 -15.23 0.74
N GLY A 186 9.77 -15.52 0.90
CA GLY A 186 8.96 -15.15 2.07
C GLY A 186 9.49 -15.55 3.44
N GLU A 187 10.33 -16.59 3.54
CA GLU A 187 10.96 -16.99 4.81
C GLU A 187 12.05 -16.02 5.28
N LYS A 188 12.88 -15.48 4.37
CA LYS A 188 13.98 -14.57 4.72
C LYS A 188 13.50 -13.25 5.36
N VAL A 189 12.28 -12.85 5.04
CA VAL A 189 11.66 -11.59 5.49
C VAL A 189 10.55 -11.81 6.52
N LYS A 190 10.32 -13.06 6.97
CA LYS A 190 9.26 -13.40 7.93
C LYS A 190 9.44 -12.69 9.27
N ALA A 191 10.65 -12.73 9.82
CA ALA A 191 10.97 -12.02 11.06
C ALA A 191 10.81 -10.49 10.93
N ILE A 192 11.17 -9.93 9.76
CA ILE A 192 11.03 -8.50 9.46
C ILE A 192 9.55 -8.08 9.47
N ARG A 193 8.67 -8.88 8.84
CA ARG A 193 7.21 -8.64 8.85
C ARG A 193 6.62 -8.73 10.25
N ALA A 194 7.00 -9.76 11.01
CA ALA A 194 6.54 -9.94 12.38
C ALA A 194 6.98 -8.78 13.28
N ARG A 195 8.25 -8.35 13.17
CA ARG A 195 8.80 -7.19 13.88
C ARG A 195 8.03 -5.91 13.54
N TYR A 196 7.86 -5.62 12.25
CA TYR A 196 7.07 -4.45 11.82
C TYR A 196 5.66 -4.49 12.40
N SER A 197 4.99 -5.63 12.35
CA SER A 197 3.62 -5.78 12.87
C SER A 197 3.51 -5.57 14.39
N HIS A 198 4.48 -6.12 15.13
CA HIS A 198 4.55 -6.04 16.58
C HIS A 198 4.93 -4.64 17.07
N ASP A 199 5.99 -4.07 16.51
CA ASP A 199 6.63 -2.85 17.01
C ASP A 199 5.97 -1.57 16.49
N ARG A 200 5.17 -1.65 15.42
CA ARG A 200 4.49 -0.46 14.88
C ARG A 200 3.62 0.16 15.98
N PRO A 201 3.81 1.44 16.34
CA PRO A 201 2.95 2.11 17.31
C PRO A 201 1.48 2.13 16.89
N LYS A 202 0.59 2.40 17.85
CA LYS A 202 -0.84 2.59 17.58
C LYS A 202 -1.05 3.81 16.69
N ASN A 203 -2.10 3.80 15.89
CA ASN A 203 -2.55 4.92 15.05
C ASN A 203 -4.06 5.12 15.24
N TYR A 204 -4.64 6.21 14.73
CA TYR A 204 -6.07 6.48 14.92
C TYR A 204 -6.98 5.38 14.35
N GLY A 205 -6.52 4.64 13.34
CA GLY A 205 -7.28 3.58 12.69
C GLY A 205 -7.63 2.39 13.58
N VAL A 206 -6.84 2.11 14.63
CA VAL A 206 -7.16 1.04 15.60
C VAL A 206 -8.31 1.41 16.54
N TYR A 207 -8.77 2.67 16.51
CA TYR A 207 -9.88 3.15 17.33
C TYR A 207 -11.13 3.48 16.50
N LEU A 208 -11.09 3.28 15.18
CA LEU A 208 -12.17 3.71 14.28
C LEU A 208 -13.51 3.02 14.56
N SER A 209 -13.56 1.77 15.03
CA SER A 209 -14.86 1.17 15.36
C SER A 209 -15.48 1.79 16.62
N SER A 210 -14.66 2.13 17.62
CA SER A 210 -15.12 2.86 18.81
C SER A 210 -15.62 4.26 18.44
N TYR A 211 -14.90 4.95 17.56
CA TYR A 211 -15.33 6.24 17.01
C TYR A 211 -16.70 6.13 16.33
N ARG A 212 -16.87 5.19 15.39
CA ARG A 212 -18.13 5.02 14.64
C ARG A 212 -19.29 4.55 15.51
N LYS A 213 -19.02 3.84 16.61
CA LYS A 213 -20.04 3.48 17.61
C LYS A 213 -20.50 4.71 18.40
N ALA A 214 -19.60 5.63 18.73
CA ALA A 214 -19.92 6.85 19.46
C ALA A 214 -20.55 7.94 18.58
N PHE A 215 -20.22 7.95 17.28
CA PHE A 215 -20.69 8.94 16.30
C PHE A 215 -21.29 8.23 15.08
N PRO A 216 -22.40 7.49 15.24
CA PRO A 216 -22.97 6.70 14.15
C PRO A 216 -23.44 7.61 13.01
N GLY A 217 -23.01 7.30 11.78
CA GLY A 217 -23.42 8.00 10.56
C GLY A 217 -22.69 9.32 10.26
N ASP A 218 -21.76 9.76 11.11
CA ASP A 218 -20.97 10.97 10.86
C ASP A 218 -19.81 10.71 9.87
N LEU A 219 -20.17 10.58 8.59
CA LEU A 219 -19.21 10.31 7.50
C LEU A 219 -18.59 11.58 6.90
N THR A 220 -18.90 12.75 7.46
CA THR A 220 -18.46 14.06 6.95
C THR A 220 -17.54 14.80 7.92
N ALA A 221 -17.26 14.21 9.09
CA ALA A 221 -16.33 14.77 10.06
C ALA A 221 -14.97 15.05 9.42
N SER A 222 -14.43 16.26 9.67
CA SER A 222 -13.06 16.58 9.27
C SER A 222 -12.07 15.69 10.01
N LYS A 223 -10.87 15.54 9.43
CA LYS A 223 -9.79 14.77 10.05
C LYS A 223 -9.48 15.27 11.46
N GLU A 224 -9.41 16.59 11.63
CA GLU A 224 -9.09 17.26 12.89
C GLU A 224 -10.15 16.97 13.96
N LEU A 225 -11.43 16.96 13.56
CA LEU A 225 -12.54 16.64 14.44
C LEU A 225 -12.52 15.16 14.85
N MET A 226 -12.23 14.26 13.91
CA MET A 226 -12.08 12.83 14.20
C MET A 226 -10.95 12.59 15.19
N VAL A 227 -9.78 13.19 14.95
CA VAL A 227 -8.61 13.11 15.83
C VAL A 227 -8.97 13.57 17.24
N SER A 228 -9.55 14.77 17.37
CA SER A 228 -9.95 15.32 18.67
C SER A 228 -10.92 14.39 19.42
N ARG A 229 -11.92 13.83 18.73
CA ARG A 229 -12.90 12.91 19.32
C ARG A 229 -12.29 11.58 19.72
N ILE A 230 -11.37 11.04 18.92
CA ILE A 230 -10.67 9.79 19.27
C ILE A 230 -9.77 10.01 20.49
N ASP A 231 -9.04 11.12 20.56
CA ASP A 231 -8.23 11.46 21.73
C ASP A 231 -9.08 11.58 23.00
N GLN A 232 -10.24 12.23 22.91
CA GLN A 232 -11.20 12.30 24.01
C GLN A 232 -11.76 10.92 24.36
N GLY A 233 -12.07 10.08 23.38
CA GLY A 233 -12.52 8.71 23.59
C GLY A 233 -11.47 7.84 24.31
N ILE A 234 -10.19 8.01 23.96
CA ILE A 234 -9.08 7.33 24.64
C ILE A 234 -8.94 7.85 26.08
N LYS A 235 -8.91 9.17 26.28
CA LYS A 235 -8.67 9.81 27.59
C LYS A 235 -9.83 9.64 28.56
N ASN A 236 -11.07 9.84 28.10
CA ASN A 236 -12.23 9.98 28.97
C ASN A 236 -13.09 8.71 29.03
N ALA A 237 -13.14 7.95 27.95
CA ALA A 237 -13.96 6.74 27.83
C ALA A 237 -13.15 5.44 27.76
N GLY A 238 -11.82 5.53 27.81
CA GLY A 238 -10.92 4.38 27.85
C GLY A 238 -10.95 3.50 26.60
N TRP A 239 -11.23 4.07 25.42
CA TRP A 239 -11.30 3.32 24.16
C TRP A 239 -10.04 2.47 23.94
N LYS A 240 -10.24 1.21 23.52
CA LYS A 240 -9.16 0.25 23.29
C LYS A 240 -8.96 0.02 21.78
N PRO A 241 -7.74 -0.32 21.35
CA PRO A 241 -7.48 -0.81 20.00
C PRO A 241 -8.35 -2.02 19.65
N ASP A 242 -8.89 -2.06 18.45
CA ASP A 242 -9.80 -3.12 17.96
C ASP A 242 -9.18 -4.03 16.89
N CYS A 243 -7.94 -3.75 16.46
CA CYS A 243 -7.25 -4.49 15.42
C CYS A 243 -5.72 -4.34 15.54
N PRO A 244 -4.93 -5.16 14.80
CA PRO A 244 -3.49 -4.97 14.70
C PRO A 244 -3.12 -3.59 14.16
N ASN A 245 -2.01 -3.01 14.64
CA ASN A 245 -1.60 -1.65 14.30
C ASN A 245 -1.39 -1.45 12.79
N VAL A 246 -0.88 -2.46 12.09
CA VAL A 246 -0.72 -2.46 10.62
C VAL A 246 -2.07 -2.37 9.91
N LEU A 247 -3.08 -3.11 10.37
CA LEU A 247 -4.44 -3.00 9.82
C LEU A 247 -5.07 -1.65 10.19
N GLY A 248 -4.75 -1.11 11.36
CA GLY A 248 -5.10 0.26 11.75
C GLY A 248 -4.62 1.29 10.73
N ALA A 249 -3.37 1.18 10.25
CA ALA A 249 -2.81 2.12 9.27
C ALA A 249 -3.65 2.15 7.98
N LEU A 250 -4.02 0.97 7.47
CA LEU A 250 -4.92 0.84 6.32
C LEU A 250 -6.32 1.40 6.61
N LYS A 251 -6.89 1.08 7.79
CA LYS A 251 -8.20 1.61 8.22
C LYS A 251 -8.21 3.13 8.25
N TRP A 252 -7.15 3.74 8.77
CA TRP A 252 -7.04 5.18 8.87
C TRP A 252 -6.87 5.84 7.50
N TYR A 253 -5.95 5.32 6.66
CA TYR A 253 -5.71 5.89 5.33
C TYR A 253 -6.94 5.77 4.41
N PHE A 254 -7.60 4.61 4.41
CA PHE A 254 -8.77 4.35 3.57
C PHE A 254 -10.11 4.60 4.28
N ARG A 255 -10.11 5.42 5.33
CA ARG A 255 -11.31 5.75 6.10
C ARG A 255 -12.38 6.36 5.19
N GLU A 256 -13.63 6.08 5.50
CA GLU A 256 -14.76 6.49 4.66
C GLU A 256 -15.01 7.99 4.75
N GLU A 257 -14.69 8.55 5.92
CA GLU A 257 -14.81 9.94 6.31
C GLU A 257 -13.93 10.85 5.44
N SER A 258 -12.84 10.33 4.86
CA SER A 258 -12.00 11.04 3.88
C SER A 258 -12.25 10.59 2.43
N GLY A 259 -13.29 9.81 2.18
CA GLY A 259 -13.55 9.25 0.85
C GLY A 259 -12.54 8.19 0.41
N GLY A 260 -11.80 7.60 1.37
CA GLY A 260 -10.68 6.70 1.12
C GLY A 260 -11.07 5.29 0.62
N GLY A 261 -12.33 4.87 0.67
CA GLY A 261 -12.75 3.58 0.12
C GLY A 261 -12.44 2.40 1.04
N PRO A 262 -13.27 2.14 2.05
CA PRO A 262 -13.05 1.09 3.07
C PRO A 262 -12.99 -0.34 2.49
N GLY A 263 -13.46 -0.56 1.26
CA GLY A 263 -13.32 -1.85 0.56
C GLY A 263 -11.86 -2.30 0.40
N MET A 264 -10.89 -1.36 0.29
CA MET A 264 -9.47 -1.72 0.25
C MET A 264 -9.00 -2.36 1.57
N VAL A 265 -9.52 -1.90 2.70
CA VAL A 265 -9.23 -2.48 4.02
C VAL A 265 -9.78 -3.91 4.11
N ALA A 266 -11.01 -4.12 3.62
CA ALA A 266 -11.62 -5.45 3.59
C ALA A 266 -10.82 -6.43 2.72
N LEU A 267 -10.30 -5.97 1.58
CA LEU A 267 -9.43 -6.76 0.70
C LEU A 267 -8.12 -7.17 1.39
N TYR A 268 -7.50 -6.25 2.11
CA TYR A 268 -6.18 -6.48 2.71
C TYR A 268 -6.22 -7.14 4.09
N LYS A 269 -7.35 -7.12 4.80
CA LYS A 269 -7.47 -7.74 6.12
C LYS A 269 -6.93 -9.20 6.16
N PRO A 270 -7.38 -10.14 5.31
CA PRO A 270 -6.87 -11.51 5.38
C PRO A 270 -5.41 -11.64 4.89
N ILE A 271 -4.93 -10.70 4.07
CA ILE A 271 -3.52 -10.63 3.65
C ILE A 271 -2.63 -10.25 4.85
N ILE A 272 -3.06 -9.25 5.63
CA ILE A 272 -2.39 -8.85 6.87
C ILE A 272 -2.41 -10.00 7.88
N GLU A 273 -3.56 -10.63 8.08
CA GLU A 273 -3.70 -11.77 8.99
C GLU A 273 -2.80 -12.95 8.61
N LYS A 274 -2.63 -13.26 7.31
CA LYS A 274 -1.74 -14.35 6.87
C LYS A 274 -0.26 -14.01 7.02
N TYR A 275 0.16 -12.81 6.62
CA TYR A 275 1.58 -12.53 6.41
C TYR A 275 2.25 -11.65 7.47
N PHE A 276 1.45 -10.91 8.24
CA PHE A 276 1.92 -9.96 9.25
C PHE A 276 1.50 -10.37 10.66
N ALA A 277 0.69 -11.42 10.82
CA ALA A 277 0.49 -12.00 12.14
C ALA A 277 1.84 -12.50 12.67
N ALA A 278 2.21 -12.04 13.87
CA ALA A 278 3.32 -12.63 14.58
C ALA A 278 3.04 -14.14 14.79
N PRO A 279 4.06 -15.01 14.79
CA PRO A 279 3.89 -16.27 15.50
C PRO A 279 3.50 -15.92 16.94
N ILE A 280 2.37 -16.47 17.42
CA ILE A 280 2.07 -16.49 18.85
C ILE A 280 3.29 -17.14 19.49
N ALA A 281 4.03 -16.41 20.33
CA ALA A 281 5.12 -16.99 21.09
C ALA A 281 4.52 -18.13 21.92
N THR A 282 4.83 -19.37 21.54
CA THR A 282 4.64 -20.54 22.39
C THR A 282 5.87 -20.66 23.27
N ALA A 283 5.76 -20.18 24.51
CA ALA A 283 6.37 -20.72 25.73
C ALA A 283 6.19 -19.69 26.86
#